data_AF-A0A7T0KPK2-F1
#
_entry.id   AF-A0A7T0KPK2-F1
#
_cell.length_a   1.000
_cell.length_b   1.000
_cell.length_c   1.000
_cell.angle_alpha   90.00
_cell.angle_beta   90.00
_cell.angle_gamma   90.00
#
_symmetry.space_group_name_H-M   'P 1'
#
loop_
_entity.id
_entity.type
_entity.pdbx_description
1 polymer ?
#
loop_
_entity_poly.entity_id
_entity_poly.type
_entity_poly.pdbx_seq_one_letter_code
_entity_poly.pdbx_strand_id
1 'polypeptide(L)'
;MHTRLPRLAHAAVAAAAALMTTAAFTAPALAQTTVDTIAGDGGLTQQTCGTQPQQIRVDSSSVQGMSACFGLTAPTGWVAVNITGSYGVVNNLTVPVAVAFKLPDGAVYFQQTIQPGQVKSVDVDRRGSTIVELQVTPVATSTGTSTATLTPTADKSNVITLRSAGKLAPGRVLRISWAGVVLSALDRNSGFNDRLDASFTVVPALDGTQCVSLESAAYPGVFLTMSTTGAVQTATNPAPKSATWCASEATTTPTGVHLANASNQTRLLAAATGGKVTTSTTRSLETVWFSDQALALPGK
;
A
#
# COMPACT_ATOMS: atom_id res chain seq x y z
N MET A 1 54.24 58.47 -74.12
CA MET A 1 54.87 57.15 -74.36
C MET A 1 54.08 56.08 -73.62
N HIS A 2 53.56 55.12 -74.40
CA HIS A 2 53.16 53.73 -74.05
C HIS A 2 52.53 53.44 -72.67
N THR A 3 51.19 53.31 -72.60
CA THR A 3 50.37 52.06 -72.67
C THR A 3 50.25 51.28 -71.35
N ARG A 4 49.02 51.15 -70.80
CA ARG A 4 48.16 49.93 -70.79
C ARG A 4 47.03 50.02 -69.73
N LEU A 5 45.79 49.91 -70.20
CA LEU A 5 44.58 49.41 -69.52
C LEU A 5 44.72 47.89 -69.18
N PRO A 6 43.74 47.15 -68.60
CA PRO A 6 42.53 47.47 -67.78
C PRO A 6 42.36 46.50 -66.57
N ARG A 7 41.28 46.60 -65.78
CA ARG A 7 40.36 45.46 -65.48
C ARG A 7 39.13 45.86 -64.65
N LEU A 8 37.99 45.43 -65.16
CA LEU A 8 36.65 45.44 -64.56
C LEU A 8 36.57 44.52 -63.33
N ALA A 9 35.70 44.88 -62.38
CA ALA A 9 34.92 43.91 -61.60
C ALA A 9 33.54 44.49 -61.25
N HIS A 10 32.50 43.89 -61.81
CA HIS A 10 31.11 43.98 -61.37
C HIS A 10 30.89 43.02 -60.19
N ALA A 11 30.06 43.40 -59.21
CA ALA A 11 29.18 42.52 -58.42
C ALA A 11 28.43 43.41 -57.40
N ALA A 12 27.12 43.62 -57.49
CA ALA A 12 26.00 42.72 -57.23
C ALA A 12 25.27 43.21 -55.96
N VAL A 13 24.11 43.82 -56.16
CA VAL A 13 23.17 44.24 -55.10
C VAL A 13 22.50 42.98 -54.56
N ALA A 14 22.72 42.65 -53.29
CA ALA A 14 22.01 41.57 -52.61
C ALA A 14 20.75 42.12 -51.93
N ALA A 15 19.60 41.57 -52.30
CA ALA A 15 18.30 41.86 -51.71
C ALA A 15 18.22 41.24 -50.30
N ALA A 16 17.82 42.04 -49.31
CA ALA A 16 17.54 41.55 -47.96
C ALA A 16 16.15 40.91 -47.90
N ALA A 17 16.10 39.59 -47.71
CA ALA A 17 14.88 38.88 -47.35
C ALA A 17 14.75 38.86 -45.82
N ALA A 18 13.68 39.44 -45.29
CA ALA A 18 13.35 39.38 -43.88
C ALA A 18 12.82 37.98 -43.51
N LEU A 19 13.57 37.24 -42.69
CA LEU A 19 13.06 36.04 -42.04
C LEU A 19 12.12 36.45 -40.89
N MET A 20 10.84 36.13 -41.01
CA MET A 20 9.94 36.07 -39.85
C MET A 20 10.20 34.76 -39.12
N THR A 21 10.87 34.82 -37.96
CA THR A 21 10.96 33.70 -37.04
C THR A 21 9.64 33.55 -36.29
N THR A 22 8.87 32.53 -36.65
CA THR A 22 7.76 32.06 -35.82
C THR A 22 8.34 31.42 -34.55
N ALA A 23 8.30 32.16 -33.45
CA ALA A 23 8.57 31.60 -32.13
C ALA A 23 7.45 30.60 -31.80
N ALA A 24 7.74 29.31 -31.91
CA ALA A 24 6.91 28.27 -31.36
C ALA A 24 6.95 28.39 -29.83
N PHE A 25 5.89 28.93 -29.24
CA PHE A 25 5.65 28.82 -27.81
C PHE A 25 5.32 27.36 -27.49
N THR A 26 6.35 26.55 -27.23
CA THR A 26 6.14 25.32 -26.49
C THR A 26 5.84 25.73 -25.05
N ALA A 27 4.57 25.61 -24.65
CA ALA A 27 4.22 25.68 -23.25
C ALA A 27 5.10 24.66 -22.50
N PRO A 28 5.72 25.01 -21.36
CA PRO A 28 6.43 24.01 -20.58
C PRO A 28 5.40 22.96 -20.18
N ALA A 29 5.59 21.72 -20.65
CA ALA A 29 4.89 20.57 -20.10
C ALA A 29 5.28 20.52 -18.63
N LEU A 30 4.38 20.99 -17.75
CA LEU A 30 4.56 20.83 -16.32
C LEU A 30 4.59 19.33 -16.07
N ALA A 31 5.79 18.81 -15.81
CA ALA A 31 5.96 17.45 -15.36
C ALA A 31 5.08 17.27 -14.12
N GLN A 32 4.03 16.47 -14.25
CA GLN A 32 3.18 16.09 -13.14
C GLN A 32 4.04 15.25 -12.19
N THR A 33 4.18 15.67 -10.93
CA THR A 33 4.67 14.75 -9.91
C THR A 33 3.58 13.69 -9.73
N THR A 34 3.83 12.50 -10.26
CA THR A 34 3.05 11.31 -9.94
C THR A 34 3.09 11.10 -8.44
N VAL A 35 1.93 10.90 -7.83
CA VAL A 35 1.82 10.49 -6.44
C VAL A 35 2.31 9.06 -6.37
N ASP A 36 3.11 8.76 -5.35
CA ASP A 36 3.53 7.40 -5.02
C ASP A 36 2.32 6.51 -4.79
N THR A 37 1.99 5.70 -5.79
CA THR A 37 1.04 4.58 -5.65
C THR A 37 1.81 3.40 -5.10
N ILE A 38 1.41 2.93 -3.91
CA ILE A 38 2.07 1.82 -3.21
C ILE A 38 1.53 0.49 -3.74
N ALA A 39 0.23 0.41 -3.94
CA ALA A 39 -0.47 -0.75 -4.47
C ALA A 39 -1.87 -0.37 -4.96
N GLY A 40 -2.52 -1.26 -5.70
CA GLY A 40 -3.91 -1.08 -6.14
C GLY A 40 -4.34 -2.23 -7.04
N ASP A 41 -5.64 -2.29 -7.36
CA ASP A 41 -6.19 -3.24 -8.34
C ASP A 41 -6.29 -2.66 -9.75
N GLY A 42 -5.90 -1.39 -9.93
CA GLY A 42 -5.99 -0.68 -11.20
C GLY A 42 -7.38 -0.11 -11.51
N GLY A 43 -8.37 -0.32 -10.64
CA GLY A 43 -9.72 0.26 -10.76
C GLY A 43 -9.78 1.75 -10.41
N LEU A 44 -8.85 2.22 -9.57
CA LEU A 44 -8.57 3.64 -9.33
C LEU A 44 -7.17 3.98 -9.83
N THR A 45 -7.07 4.95 -10.74
CA THR A 45 -5.77 5.34 -11.32
C THR A 45 -5.58 6.86 -11.23
N GLN A 46 -4.35 7.29 -10.98
CA GLN A 46 -4.04 8.72 -10.98
C GLN A 46 -4.18 9.28 -12.40
N GLN A 47 -4.79 10.46 -12.51
CA GLN A 47 -4.95 11.21 -13.75
C GLN A 47 -4.68 12.69 -13.52
N THR A 48 -4.50 13.44 -14.60
CA THR A 48 -4.43 14.90 -14.54
C THR A 48 -5.76 15.46 -14.04
N CYS A 49 -5.73 16.37 -13.08
CA CYS A 49 -6.94 16.97 -12.53
C CYS A 49 -7.73 17.74 -13.58
N GLY A 50 -9.04 17.46 -13.66
CA GLY A 50 -9.98 18.21 -14.51
C GLY A 50 -10.07 17.72 -15.96
N THR A 51 -9.33 16.67 -16.34
CA THR A 51 -9.48 16.02 -17.65
C THR A 51 -10.80 15.28 -17.79
N GLN A 52 -11.37 14.83 -16.68
CA GLN A 52 -12.67 14.16 -16.61
C GLN A 52 -13.53 14.84 -15.55
N PRO A 53 -14.86 14.94 -15.76
CA PRO A 53 -15.77 15.51 -14.76
C PRO A 53 -15.86 14.62 -13.51
N GLN A 54 -15.80 13.29 -13.71
CA GLN A 54 -15.86 12.30 -12.64
C GLN A 54 -14.45 11.93 -12.18
N GLN A 55 -14.09 12.39 -10.97
CA GLN A 55 -12.80 12.11 -10.35
C GLN A 55 -12.89 12.29 -8.84
N ILE A 56 -11.98 11.62 -8.13
CA ILE A 56 -11.67 11.92 -6.74
C ILE A 56 -10.54 12.93 -6.78
N ARG A 57 -10.73 14.13 -6.21
CA ARG A 57 -9.66 15.12 -6.06
C ARG A 57 -9.23 15.17 -4.60
N VAL A 58 -7.94 14.97 -4.35
CA VAL A 58 -7.29 15.13 -3.06
C VAL A 58 -6.52 16.45 -3.11
N ASP A 59 -6.89 17.41 -2.28
CA ASP A 59 -6.21 18.68 -2.13
C ASP A 59 -5.11 18.55 -1.07
N SER A 60 -3.87 18.87 -1.44
CA SER A 60 -2.66 18.67 -0.63
C SER A 60 -1.61 19.74 -0.90
N SER A 61 -0.97 20.25 0.17
CA SER A 61 0.15 21.19 0.05
C SER A 61 1.44 20.56 -0.45
N SER A 62 1.54 19.23 -0.41
CA SER A 62 2.74 18.49 -0.81
C SER A 62 2.70 18.04 -2.27
N VAL A 63 1.58 18.24 -2.97
CA VAL A 63 1.41 17.87 -4.38
C VAL A 63 1.61 19.10 -5.27
N GLN A 64 2.39 18.98 -6.33
CA GLN A 64 2.54 20.05 -7.33
C GLN A 64 1.19 20.38 -7.98
N GLY A 65 0.82 21.66 -8.00
CA GLY A 65 -0.52 22.08 -8.42
C GLY A 65 -1.59 21.91 -7.34
N MET A 66 -1.18 21.58 -6.11
CA MET A 66 -2.00 21.52 -4.88
C MET A 66 -3.09 20.43 -4.84
N SER A 67 -3.16 19.58 -5.86
CA SER A 67 -4.16 18.51 -5.93
C SER A 67 -3.65 17.27 -6.68
N ALA A 68 -4.03 16.09 -6.21
CA ALA A 68 -3.93 14.83 -6.94
C ALA A 68 -5.33 14.33 -7.31
N CYS A 69 -5.51 13.82 -8.53
CA CYS A 69 -6.81 13.32 -8.98
C CYS A 69 -6.75 11.85 -9.36
N PHE A 70 -7.81 11.12 -9.02
CA PHE A 70 -7.96 9.71 -9.33
C PHE A 70 -9.24 9.50 -10.12
N GLY A 71 -9.12 8.82 -11.26
CA GLY A 71 -10.22 8.37 -12.08
C GLY A 71 -10.60 6.94 -11.74
N LEU A 72 -11.88 6.66 -11.91
CA LEU A 72 -12.40 5.31 -11.78
C LEU A 72 -12.42 4.66 -13.18
N THR A 73 -11.62 3.61 -13.38
CA THR A 73 -11.44 2.92 -14.67
C THR A 73 -12.30 1.66 -14.81
N ALA A 74 -12.88 1.20 -13.70
CA ALA A 74 -13.79 0.07 -13.57
C ALA A 74 -14.93 0.43 -12.60
N PRO A 75 -16.04 -0.32 -12.49
CA PRO A 75 -17.13 0.06 -11.56
C PRO A 75 -16.73 0.20 -10.09
N THR A 76 -15.59 -0.38 -9.70
CA THR A 76 -15.01 -0.39 -8.36
C THR A 76 -13.50 -0.27 -8.47
N GLY A 77 -12.83 0.00 -7.35
CA GLY A 77 -11.37 0.01 -7.33
C GLY A 77 -10.80 0.42 -6.00
N TRP A 78 -9.53 0.12 -5.78
CA TRP A 78 -8.79 0.65 -4.65
C TRP A 78 -7.37 1.01 -5.04
N VAL A 79 -6.82 1.97 -4.32
CA VAL A 79 -5.44 2.37 -4.45
C VAL A 79 -4.90 2.77 -3.08
N ALA A 80 -3.76 2.18 -2.70
CA ALA A 80 -2.97 2.64 -1.58
C ALA A 80 -1.97 3.67 -2.07
N VAL A 81 -1.92 4.81 -1.38
CA VAL A 81 -1.15 6.00 -1.76
C VAL A 81 -0.41 6.54 -0.54
N ASN A 82 0.41 7.57 -0.74
CA ASN A 82 1.02 8.30 0.36
C ASN A 82 0.98 9.81 0.09
N ILE A 83 -0.22 10.41 0.16
CA ILE A 83 -0.40 11.83 -0.10
C ILE A 83 -0.33 12.57 1.23
N THR A 84 0.82 13.15 1.55
CA THR A 84 1.04 13.94 2.77
C THR A 84 0.45 15.34 2.64
N GLY A 85 0.28 16.07 3.75
CA GLY A 85 -0.18 17.46 3.72
C GLY A 85 -1.59 17.63 3.12
N SER A 86 -2.40 16.57 3.12
CA SER A 86 -3.76 16.58 2.61
C SER A 86 -4.71 17.28 3.57
N TYR A 87 -5.56 18.14 3.02
CA TYR A 87 -6.52 18.90 3.82
C TYR A 87 -7.98 18.80 3.36
N GLY A 88 -8.20 18.43 2.10
CA GLY A 88 -9.53 18.29 1.52
C GLY A 88 -9.62 17.15 0.52
N VAL A 89 -10.80 16.53 0.45
CA VAL A 89 -11.13 15.57 -0.59
C VAL A 89 -12.48 15.92 -1.18
N VAL A 90 -12.53 15.95 -2.51
CA VAL A 90 -13.74 16.15 -3.31
C VAL A 90 -14.05 14.85 -4.03
N ASN A 91 -15.26 14.33 -3.84
CA ASN A 91 -15.75 13.19 -4.59
C ASN A 91 -16.69 13.65 -5.71
N ASN A 92 -16.20 13.76 -6.96
CA ASN A 92 -17.04 14.03 -8.13
C ASN A 92 -17.51 12.75 -8.83
N LEU A 93 -17.27 11.57 -8.26
CA LEU A 93 -17.86 10.33 -8.77
C LEU A 93 -19.35 10.29 -8.47
N THR A 94 -20.07 9.40 -9.17
CA THR A 94 -21.48 9.08 -8.90
C THR A 94 -21.65 8.03 -7.79
N VAL A 95 -20.55 7.54 -7.23
CA VAL A 95 -20.51 6.49 -6.20
C VAL A 95 -19.73 6.97 -4.98
N PRO A 96 -20.04 6.45 -3.77
CA PRO A 96 -19.30 6.81 -2.55
C PRO A 96 -17.85 6.34 -2.61
N VAL A 97 -16.96 7.09 -1.94
CA VAL A 97 -15.54 6.77 -1.81
C VAL A 97 -15.19 6.67 -0.33
N ALA A 98 -14.61 5.55 0.08
CA ALA A 98 -13.95 5.44 1.37
C ALA A 98 -12.52 5.98 1.27
N VAL A 99 -12.17 6.87 2.18
CA VAL A 99 -10.85 7.50 2.29
C VAL A 99 -10.27 7.14 3.64
N ALA A 100 -9.11 6.48 3.63
CA ALA A 100 -8.34 6.23 4.84
C ALA A 100 -7.16 7.18 4.94
N PHE A 101 -6.93 7.74 6.12
CA PHE A 101 -5.89 8.73 6.36
C PHE A 101 -5.38 8.69 7.79
N LYS A 102 -4.16 9.19 8.00
CA LYS A 102 -3.50 9.32 9.31
C LYS A 102 -3.05 10.76 9.56
N LEU A 103 -2.87 11.12 10.83
CA LEU A 103 -2.20 12.38 11.19
C LEU A 103 -0.74 12.36 10.72
N PRO A 104 -0.14 13.52 10.39
CA PRO A 104 1.23 13.57 9.88
C PRO A 104 2.26 12.94 10.84
N ASP A 105 2.03 13.04 12.15
CA ASP A 105 2.96 12.59 13.20
C ASP A 105 2.49 11.27 13.86
N GLY A 106 1.34 10.73 13.43
CA GLY A 106 0.57 9.77 14.21
C GLY A 106 0.42 8.39 13.57
N ALA A 107 0.41 7.36 14.40
CA ALA A 107 -0.01 6.00 14.04
C ALA A 107 -1.54 5.81 14.17
N VAL A 108 -2.31 6.90 14.30
CA VAL A 108 -3.78 6.86 14.40
C VAL A 108 -4.38 7.02 13.01
N TYR A 109 -5.17 6.03 12.63
CA TYR A 109 -5.83 5.96 11.32
C TYR A 109 -7.32 6.21 11.45
N PHE A 110 -7.83 6.98 10.51
CA PHE A 110 -9.24 7.30 10.33
C PHE A 110 -9.71 6.79 8.99
N GLN A 111 -11.00 6.49 8.90
CA GLN A 111 -11.67 6.20 7.65
C GLN A 111 -12.93 7.03 7.56
N GLN A 112 -13.17 7.63 6.40
CA GLN A 112 -14.38 8.38 6.13
C GLN A 112 -14.94 8.02 4.76
N THR A 113 -16.25 7.83 4.69
CA THR A 113 -16.97 7.72 3.42
C THR A 113 -17.42 9.11 2.96
N ILE A 114 -17.02 9.49 1.76
CA ILE A 114 -17.39 10.74 1.10
C ILE A 114 -18.43 10.41 0.03
N GLN A 115 -19.64 10.95 0.20
CA GLN A 115 -20.74 10.70 -0.72
C GLN A 115 -20.52 11.44 -2.06
N PRO A 116 -21.19 11.01 -3.15
CA PRO A 116 -21.15 11.70 -4.44
C PRO A 116 -21.41 13.21 -4.33
N GLY A 117 -20.59 14.01 -5.01
CA GLY A 117 -20.66 15.47 -5.04
C GLY A 117 -20.23 16.18 -3.76
N GLN A 118 -19.80 15.45 -2.72
CA GLN A 118 -19.40 16.06 -1.46
C GLN A 118 -17.92 16.45 -1.42
N VAL A 119 -17.66 17.49 -0.61
CA VAL A 119 -16.34 17.87 -0.15
C VAL A 119 -16.25 17.58 1.34
N LYS A 120 -15.16 16.93 1.76
CA LYS A 120 -14.85 16.72 3.18
C LYS A 120 -13.43 17.13 3.46
N SER A 121 -13.22 17.76 4.62
CA SER A 121 -11.87 17.96 5.12
C SER A 121 -11.38 16.65 5.73
N VAL A 122 -10.11 16.34 5.47
CA VAL A 122 -9.35 15.27 6.13
C VAL A 122 -8.29 15.84 7.06
N ASP A 123 -8.28 17.17 7.27
CA ASP A 123 -7.32 17.88 8.11
C ASP A 123 -7.78 17.92 9.56
N VAL A 124 -7.55 16.84 10.30
CA VAL A 124 -8.09 16.71 11.66
C VAL A 124 -7.46 17.69 12.65
N ASP A 125 -6.18 18.03 12.49
CA ASP A 125 -5.41 18.86 13.43
C ASP A 125 -4.84 20.15 12.83
N ARG A 126 -5.25 20.50 11.60
CA ARG A 126 -4.74 21.65 10.83
C ARG A 126 -3.24 21.57 10.52
N ARG A 127 -2.68 20.37 10.45
CA ARG A 127 -1.29 20.13 10.08
C ARG A 127 -1.15 19.37 8.76
N GLY A 128 -2.26 19.06 8.11
CA GLY A 128 -2.30 18.29 6.88
C GLY A 128 -2.11 16.80 7.16
N SER A 129 -3.16 16.02 6.95
CA SER A 129 -3.12 14.57 7.11
C SER A 129 -2.43 13.87 5.95
N THR A 130 -2.11 12.60 6.14
CA THR A 130 -1.61 11.73 5.08
C THR A 130 -2.73 10.79 4.64
N ILE A 131 -3.21 10.93 3.41
CA ILE A 131 -4.12 9.93 2.82
C ILE A 131 -3.30 8.70 2.43
N VAL A 132 -3.76 7.54 2.90
CA VAL A 132 -3.08 6.25 2.71
C VAL A 132 -3.86 5.30 1.82
N GLU A 133 -5.18 5.48 1.67
CA GLU A 133 -6.00 4.65 0.79
C GLU A 133 -7.22 5.41 0.27
N LEU A 134 -7.56 5.15 -1.00
CA LEU A 134 -8.84 5.49 -1.61
C LEU A 134 -9.50 4.19 -2.09
N GLN A 135 -10.79 4.03 -1.81
CA GLN A 135 -11.52 2.82 -2.16
C GLN A 135 -12.96 3.10 -2.60
N VAL A 136 -13.35 2.50 -3.71
CA VAL A 136 -14.72 2.40 -4.20
C VAL A 136 -15.11 0.93 -4.17
N THR A 137 -16.01 0.58 -3.26
CA THR A 137 -16.43 -0.79 -2.96
C THR A 137 -17.53 -1.31 -3.90
N PRO A 138 -17.70 -2.63 -4.07
CA PRO A 138 -16.90 -3.70 -3.45
C PRO A 138 -15.56 -3.96 -4.16
N VAL A 139 -14.54 -4.33 -3.39
CA VAL A 139 -13.23 -4.70 -3.91
C VAL A 139 -12.99 -6.19 -3.70
N ALA A 140 -12.42 -6.83 -4.73
CA ALA A 140 -12.10 -8.24 -4.69
C ALA A 140 -11.10 -8.56 -3.57
N THR A 141 -11.29 -9.72 -2.94
CA THR A 141 -10.41 -10.23 -1.88
C THR A 141 -9.85 -11.59 -2.31
N SER A 142 -8.59 -11.86 -1.96
CA SER A 142 -7.93 -13.13 -2.25
C SER A 142 -8.67 -14.32 -1.62
N THR A 143 -9.04 -15.31 -2.43
CA THR A 143 -9.79 -16.51 -2.00
C THR A 143 -9.12 -17.83 -2.41
N GLY A 144 -7.94 -17.78 -3.03
CA GLY A 144 -7.22 -18.95 -3.55
C GLY A 144 -5.87 -19.21 -2.87
N THR A 145 -4.87 -19.54 -3.68
CA THR A 145 -3.47 -19.68 -3.25
C THR A 145 -2.91 -18.39 -2.66
N SER A 146 -1.82 -18.49 -1.91
CA SER A 146 -1.05 -17.34 -1.42
C SER A 146 -0.78 -16.34 -2.55
N THR A 147 -0.95 -15.06 -2.24
CA THR A 147 -0.72 -13.93 -3.18
C THR A 147 0.50 -13.08 -2.83
N ALA A 148 1.18 -13.37 -1.72
CA ALA A 148 2.40 -12.68 -1.28
C ALA A 148 3.44 -13.66 -0.72
N THR A 149 4.69 -13.23 -0.65
CA THR A 149 5.81 -14.01 -0.11
C THR A 149 6.20 -13.55 1.29
N LEU A 150 6.74 -14.48 2.08
CA LEU A 150 7.35 -14.19 3.39
C LEU A 150 8.82 -13.82 3.21
N THR A 151 9.10 -12.80 2.40
CA THR A 151 10.46 -12.32 2.14
C THR A 151 10.60 -10.90 2.67
N PRO A 152 11.51 -10.64 3.63
CA PRO A 152 11.75 -9.30 4.10
C PRO A 152 12.27 -8.38 3.00
N THR A 153 11.86 -7.11 3.03
CA THR A 153 12.43 -6.06 2.19
C THR A 153 13.15 -5.03 3.04
N ALA A 154 14.24 -4.45 2.52
CA ALA A 154 15.07 -3.50 3.26
C ALA A 154 14.30 -2.23 3.67
N ASP A 155 13.32 -1.83 2.86
CA ASP A 155 12.46 -0.66 3.06
C ASP A 155 11.16 -0.99 3.82
N LYS A 156 11.00 -2.23 4.30
CA LYS A 156 9.79 -2.70 5.00
C LYS A 156 8.50 -2.57 4.18
N SER A 157 8.60 -2.50 2.85
CA SER A 157 7.44 -2.40 1.95
C SER A 157 6.62 -3.70 1.82
N ASN A 158 7.18 -4.86 2.14
CA ASN A 158 6.44 -6.11 2.09
C ASN A 158 5.53 -6.28 3.31
N VAL A 159 4.24 -5.99 3.12
CA VAL A 159 3.19 -6.16 4.13
C VAL A 159 2.21 -7.23 3.64
N ILE A 160 1.88 -8.16 4.53
CA ILE A 160 1.03 -9.31 4.22
C ILE A 160 -0.14 -9.44 5.18
N THR A 161 -1.10 -10.27 4.82
CA THR A 161 -2.11 -10.83 5.72
C THR A 161 -1.98 -12.35 5.74
N LEU A 162 -2.05 -12.96 6.93
CA LEU A 162 -2.07 -14.41 7.07
C LEU A 162 -3.50 -14.92 7.12
N ARG A 163 -3.93 -15.62 6.08
CA ARG A 163 -5.26 -16.24 5.97
C ARG A 163 -5.20 -17.72 6.30
N SER A 164 -6.02 -18.16 7.26
CA SER A 164 -6.07 -19.56 7.69
C SER A 164 -6.60 -20.47 6.57
N ALA A 165 -5.86 -21.55 6.31
CA ALA A 165 -6.32 -22.66 5.48
C ALA A 165 -7.00 -23.78 6.30
N GLY A 166 -7.02 -23.61 7.63
CA GLY A 166 -7.59 -24.56 8.58
C GLY A 166 -9.11 -24.68 8.47
N LYS A 167 -9.63 -25.87 8.76
CA LYS A 167 -11.08 -26.16 8.76
C LYS A 167 -11.80 -25.53 9.95
N LEU A 168 -11.08 -25.23 11.04
CA LEU A 168 -11.67 -24.59 12.22
C LEU A 168 -11.92 -23.09 11.99
N ALA A 169 -11.21 -22.48 11.04
CA ALA A 169 -11.32 -21.06 10.74
C ALA A 169 -11.02 -20.80 9.24
N PRO A 170 -11.80 -21.38 8.31
CA PRO A 170 -11.48 -21.33 6.89
C PRO A 170 -11.59 -19.89 6.38
N GLY A 171 -10.53 -19.41 5.74
CA GLY A 171 -10.49 -18.07 5.15
C GLY A 171 -10.46 -16.92 6.16
N ARG A 172 -10.47 -17.19 7.47
CA ARG A 172 -10.33 -16.15 8.50
C ARG A 172 -8.88 -15.70 8.58
N VAL A 173 -8.67 -14.42 8.84
CA VAL A 173 -7.34 -13.82 8.87
C VAL A 173 -6.84 -13.60 10.29
N LEU A 174 -5.54 -13.78 10.49
CA LEU A 174 -4.86 -13.45 11.74
C LEU A 174 -4.83 -11.94 11.90
N ARG A 175 -5.23 -11.46 13.08
CA ARG A 175 -5.15 -10.04 13.44
C ARG A 175 -4.78 -9.82 14.88
N ILE A 176 -4.26 -8.64 15.15
CA ILE A 176 -4.17 -8.08 16.50
C ILE A 176 -5.52 -7.45 16.85
N SER A 177 -5.94 -7.58 18.09
CA SER A 177 -7.15 -6.93 18.60
C SER A 177 -6.99 -6.65 20.08
N TRP A 178 -7.97 -5.96 20.68
CA TRP A 178 -8.04 -5.78 22.13
C TRP A 178 -8.08 -7.11 22.90
N ALA A 179 -8.53 -8.20 22.27
CA ALA A 179 -8.57 -9.54 22.85
C ALA A 179 -7.25 -10.33 22.65
N GLY A 180 -6.20 -9.69 22.13
CA GLY A 180 -4.94 -10.33 21.74
C GLY A 180 -4.93 -10.76 20.26
N VAL A 181 -4.17 -11.81 19.96
CA VAL A 181 -4.04 -12.36 18.60
C VAL A 181 -5.20 -13.31 18.30
N VAL A 182 -6.01 -12.97 17.30
CA VAL A 182 -7.27 -13.67 16.99
C VAL A 182 -7.43 -13.91 15.49
N LEU A 183 -8.40 -14.75 15.13
CA LEU A 183 -8.86 -14.97 13.77
C LEU A 183 -10.20 -14.27 13.54
N SER A 184 -10.27 -13.43 12.51
CA SER A 184 -11.49 -12.67 12.16
C SER A 184 -11.89 -12.90 10.71
N ALA A 185 -13.19 -12.80 10.43
CA ALA A 185 -13.68 -12.80 9.06
C ALA A 185 -13.55 -11.37 8.52
N LEU A 186 -12.40 -11.06 7.93
CA LEU A 186 -12.11 -9.77 7.34
C LEU A 186 -11.73 -9.95 5.88
N ASP A 187 -12.10 -8.96 5.08
CA ASP A 187 -11.86 -8.89 3.65
C ASP A 187 -11.48 -7.46 3.27
N ARG A 188 -11.31 -7.16 1.97
CA ARG A 188 -10.95 -5.81 1.49
C ARG A 188 -12.04 -4.76 1.76
N ASN A 189 -13.26 -5.17 2.05
CA ASN A 189 -14.41 -4.29 2.26
C ASN A 189 -14.68 -4.01 3.74
N SER A 190 -13.93 -4.64 4.62
CA SER A 190 -13.94 -4.39 6.06
C SER A 190 -13.34 -3.02 6.40
N GLY A 191 -13.64 -2.50 7.59
CA GLY A 191 -13.12 -1.22 8.06
C GLY A 191 -11.60 -1.16 7.98
N PHE A 192 -11.04 -0.01 7.59
CA PHE A 192 -9.61 0.13 7.34
C PHE A 192 -8.74 -0.28 8.55
N ASN A 193 -9.13 0.14 9.75
CA ASN A 193 -8.40 -0.19 10.97
C ASN A 193 -8.40 -1.70 11.26
N ASP A 194 -9.53 -2.38 11.06
CA ASP A 194 -9.59 -3.84 11.23
C ASP A 194 -8.71 -4.57 10.21
N ARG A 195 -8.67 -4.07 8.96
CA ARG A 195 -7.77 -4.60 7.91
C ARG A 195 -6.30 -4.35 8.24
N LEU A 196 -5.97 -3.19 8.80
CA LEU A 196 -4.60 -2.84 9.18
C LEU A 196 -4.12 -3.67 10.39
N ASP A 197 -5.00 -3.90 11.36
CA ASP A 197 -4.76 -4.82 12.49
C ASP A 197 -4.51 -6.27 12.03
N ALA A 198 -5.01 -6.64 10.84
CA ALA A 198 -4.80 -7.93 10.18
C ALA A 198 -3.60 -7.93 9.20
N SER A 199 -2.81 -6.87 9.19
CA SER A 199 -1.69 -6.68 8.27
C SER A 199 -0.36 -6.65 9.04
N PHE A 200 0.64 -7.33 8.50
CA PHE A 200 1.95 -7.51 9.11
C PHE A 200 3.05 -7.21 8.12
N THR A 201 3.96 -6.32 8.50
CA THR A 201 5.22 -6.11 7.79
C THR A 201 6.14 -7.30 8.02
N VAL A 202 6.63 -7.89 6.93
CA VAL A 202 7.61 -8.96 6.96
C VAL A 202 9.00 -8.33 7.10
N VAL A 203 9.65 -8.56 8.23
CA VAL A 203 10.99 -8.02 8.51
C VAL A 203 12.03 -9.14 8.71
N PRO A 204 13.34 -8.85 8.59
CA PRO A 204 14.37 -9.83 8.91
C PRO A 204 14.17 -10.38 10.33
N ALA A 205 14.45 -11.66 10.51
CA ALA A 205 14.31 -12.30 11.82
C ALA A 205 15.08 -11.52 12.91
N LEU A 206 14.42 -11.27 14.04
CA LEU A 206 15.05 -10.57 15.16
C LEU A 206 16.24 -11.34 15.75
N ASP A 207 16.31 -12.65 15.57
CA ASP A 207 17.43 -13.50 16.00
C ASP A 207 18.57 -13.63 14.98
N GLY A 208 18.50 -12.91 13.85
CA GLY A 208 19.52 -12.88 12.80
C GLY A 208 19.55 -14.11 11.90
N THR A 209 18.56 -15.01 12.00
CA THR A 209 18.45 -16.18 11.11
C THR A 209 17.85 -15.81 9.74
N GLN A 210 17.79 -16.78 8.83
CA GLN A 210 17.12 -16.65 7.52
C GLN A 210 15.59 -16.71 7.61
N CYS A 211 15.04 -16.84 8.82
CA CYS A 211 13.60 -16.83 9.06
C CYS A 211 13.06 -15.39 9.00
N VAL A 212 11.81 -15.18 9.41
CA VAL A 212 11.19 -13.84 9.41
C VAL A 212 10.66 -13.47 10.78
N SER A 213 10.50 -12.17 11.01
CA SER A 213 9.65 -11.65 12.08
C SER A 213 8.48 -10.88 11.47
N LEU A 214 7.32 -10.96 12.11
CA LEU A 214 6.09 -10.33 11.64
C LEU A 214 5.79 -9.14 12.55
N GLU A 215 6.11 -7.94 12.08
CA GLU A 215 5.83 -6.68 12.76
C GLU A 215 4.41 -6.23 12.41
N SER A 216 3.65 -5.72 13.38
CA SER A 216 2.32 -5.18 13.12
C SER A 216 2.40 -3.95 12.22
N ALA A 217 1.57 -3.91 11.17
CA ALA A 217 1.44 -2.71 10.34
C ALA A 217 0.72 -1.57 11.08
N ALA A 218 -0.21 -1.90 11.98
CA ALA A 218 -0.95 -0.93 12.80
C ALA A 218 -0.10 -0.36 13.96
N TYR A 219 0.79 -1.17 14.51
CA TYR A 219 1.60 -0.81 15.68
C TYR A 219 3.09 -1.09 15.42
N PRO A 220 3.81 -0.15 14.79
CA PRO A 220 5.25 -0.29 14.57
C PRO A 220 6.02 -0.61 15.86
N GLY A 221 6.97 -1.53 15.77
CA GLY A 221 7.72 -2.09 16.89
C GLY A 221 7.00 -3.21 17.65
N VAL A 222 5.74 -3.51 17.37
CA VAL A 222 5.02 -4.66 17.97
C VAL A 222 5.14 -5.88 17.06
N PHE A 223 5.61 -7.01 17.60
CA PHE A 223 5.84 -8.24 16.83
C PHE A 223 4.91 -9.37 17.24
N LEU A 224 4.58 -10.26 16.31
CA LEU A 224 3.95 -11.55 16.60
C LEU A 224 4.97 -12.49 17.26
N THR A 225 4.62 -13.06 18.41
CA THR A 225 5.51 -13.88 19.22
C THR A 225 4.83 -15.13 19.78
N MET A 226 5.65 -16.05 20.29
CA MET A 226 5.22 -17.19 21.07
C MET A 226 5.79 -17.10 22.50
N SER A 227 4.92 -17.27 23.51
CA SER A 227 5.33 -17.39 24.91
C SER A 227 6.08 -18.70 25.16
N THR A 228 6.73 -18.82 26.32
CA THR A 228 7.37 -20.07 26.76
C THR A 228 6.37 -21.23 26.91
N THR A 229 5.09 -20.93 27.14
CA THR A 229 4.00 -21.93 27.22
C THR A 229 3.42 -22.29 25.85
N GLY A 230 3.90 -21.68 24.76
CA GLY A 230 3.41 -21.91 23.40
C GLY A 230 2.22 -21.05 22.99
N ALA A 231 1.81 -20.09 23.83
CA ALA A 231 0.72 -19.17 23.51
C ALA A 231 1.18 -18.10 22.50
N VAL A 232 0.35 -17.78 21.52
CA VAL A 232 0.64 -16.75 20.52
C VAL A 232 0.15 -15.40 21.02
N GLN A 233 1.03 -14.39 20.97
CA GLN A 233 0.78 -13.07 21.52
C GLN A 233 1.59 -12.02 20.76
N THR A 234 1.51 -10.76 21.18
CA THR A 234 2.37 -9.69 20.66
C THR A 234 3.24 -9.05 21.73
N ALA A 235 4.36 -8.46 21.31
CA ALA A 235 5.28 -7.75 22.22
C ALA A 235 6.09 -6.67 21.49
N THR A 236 6.40 -5.57 22.18
CA THR A 236 7.18 -4.43 21.66
C THR A 236 8.71 -4.60 21.75
N ASN A 237 9.17 -5.45 22.66
CA ASN A 237 10.58 -5.80 22.81
C ASN A 237 10.72 -7.29 23.14
N PRO A 238 10.40 -8.17 22.17
CA PRO A 238 10.37 -9.60 22.43
C PRO A 238 11.77 -10.19 22.53
N ALA A 239 11.90 -11.33 23.21
CA ALA A 239 13.09 -12.15 23.06
C ALA A 239 13.24 -12.54 21.57
N PRO A 240 14.40 -12.35 20.93
CA PRO A 240 14.55 -12.50 19.48
C PRO A 240 13.94 -13.79 18.91
N LYS A 241 14.30 -14.95 19.47
CA LYS A 241 13.79 -16.26 19.03
C LYS A 241 12.28 -16.44 19.21
N SER A 242 11.66 -15.74 20.16
CA SER A 242 10.21 -15.83 20.39
C SER A 242 9.41 -15.14 19.29
N ALA A 243 9.99 -14.14 18.63
CA ALA A 243 9.39 -13.35 17.55
C ALA A 243 9.83 -13.80 16.14
N THR A 244 10.73 -14.79 16.06
CA THR A 244 11.18 -15.36 14.80
C THR A 244 10.33 -16.57 14.41
N TRP A 245 9.86 -16.57 13.17
CA TRP A 245 9.05 -17.63 12.56
C TRP A 245 9.72 -18.13 11.29
N CYS A 246 9.99 -19.42 11.24
CA CYS A 246 10.62 -20.10 10.12
C CYS A 246 9.54 -20.70 9.22
N ALA A 247 9.42 -20.16 8.01
CA ALA A 247 8.45 -20.62 7.02
C ALA A 247 8.93 -21.92 6.35
N SER A 248 8.02 -22.85 6.14
CA SER A 248 8.23 -24.03 5.29
C SER A 248 6.97 -24.35 4.51
N GLU A 249 7.11 -24.70 3.24
CA GLU A 249 5.99 -25.11 2.39
C GLU A 249 5.16 -26.23 3.02
N ALA A 250 3.84 -26.11 2.94
CA ALA A 250 2.90 -27.16 3.30
C ALA A 250 2.69 -28.09 2.10
N THR A 251 2.99 -29.37 2.28
CA THR A 251 2.80 -30.40 1.26
C THR A 251 1.38 -30.95 1.20
N THR A 252 0.54 -30.59 2.17
CA THR A 252 -0.89 -30.95 2.22
C THR A 252 -1.73 -29.95 1.46
N THR A 253 -2.74 -30.40 0.71
CA THR A 253 -3.71 -29.50 0.07
C THR A 253 -4.66 -28.89 1.11
N PRO A 254 -4.88 -27.57 1.10
CA PRO A 254 -4.31 -26.59 0.17
C PRO A 254 -2.85 -26.23 0.46
N THR A 255 -2.07 -26.03 -0.60
CA THR A 255 -0.65 -25.64 -0.52
C THR A 255 -0.52 -24.21 -0.02
N GLY A 256 0.17 -24.05 1.10
CA GLY A 256 0.43 -22.78 1.78
C GLY A 256 1.72 -22.92 2.60
N VAL A 257 1.85 -22.17 3.70
CA VAL A 257 3.05 -22.22 4.55
C VAL A 257 2.73 -22.66 5.97
N HIS A 258 3.66 -23.40 6.56
CA HIS A 258 3.78 -23.57 8.00
C HIS A 258 4.75 -22.54 8.55
N LEU A 259 4.47 -22.03 9.76
CA LEU A 259 5.33 -21.08 10.46
C LEU A 259 5.78 -21.70 11.79
N ALA A 260 7.00 -22.24 11.82
CA ALA A 260 7.60 -22.81 13.04
C ALA A 260 8.26 -21.71 13.88
N ASN A 261 8.02 -21.68 15.20
CA ASN A 261 8.67 -20.66 16.04
C ASN A 261 10.14 -21.02 16.31
N ALA A 262 11.07 -20.06 16.21
CA ALA A 262 12.50 -20.34 16.37
C ALA A 262 12.90 -20.70 17.81
N SER A 263 12.12 -20.30 18.81
CA SER A 263 12.36 -20.73 20.20
C SER A 263 12.03 -22.21 20.44
N ASN A 264 11.14 -22.79 19.61
CA ASN A 264 10.84 -24.21 19.59
C ASN A 264 10.27 -24.60 18.21
N GLN A 265 11.14 -25.11 17.33
CA GLN A 265 10.76 -25.42 15.93
C GLN A 265 9.75 -26.56 15.78
N THR A 266 9.44 -27.29 16.86
CA THR A 266 8.32 -28.26 16.85
C THR A 266 6.96 -27.59 16.91
N ARG A 267 6.88 -26.32 17.33
CA ARG A 267 5.63 -25.57 17.51
C ARG A 267 5.34 -24.69 16.29
N LEU A 268 4.28 -25.04 15.57
CA LEU A 268 3.79 -24.34 14.38
C LEU A 268 2.64 -23.40 14.74
N LEU A 269 2.61 -22.20 14.16
CA LEU A 269 1.46 -21.29 14.24
C LEU A 269 0.20 -22.01 13.76
N ALA A 270 -0.88 -21.97 14.54
CA ALA A 270 -2.08 -22.75 14.29
C ALA A 270 -3.36 -21.96 14.54
N ALA A 271 -4.35 -22.15 13.68
CA ALA A 271 -5.73 -21.82 13.94
C ALA A 271 -6.32 -22.76 15.01
N ALA A 272 -7.18 -22.23 15.86
CA ALA A 272 -7.89 -22.99 16.86
C ALA A 272 -9.39 -22.64 16.88
N THR A 273 -10.17 -23.47 17.56
CA THR A 273 -11.60 -23.25 17.75
C THR A 273 -11.91 -21.90 18.39
N GLY A 274 -13.09 -21.36 18.09
CA GLY A 274 -13.53 -20.08 18.66
C GLY A 274 -12.78 -18.86 18.13
N GLY A 275 -12.08 -18.97 16.98
CA GLY A 275 -11.34 -17.85 16.39
C GLY A 275 -10.05 -17.51 17.14
N LYS A 276 -9.47 -18.48 17.85
CA LYS A 276 -8.20 -18.31 18.57
C LYS A 276 -7.01 -18.65 17.67
N VAL A 277 -5.86 -18.10 18.01
CA VAL A 277 -4.57 -18.48 17.44
C VAL A 277 -3.72 -19.12 18.53
N THR A 278 -3.05 -20.21 18.21
CA THR A 278 -2.20 -20.98 19.13
C THR A 278 -0.97 -21.51 18.40
N THR A 279 -0.18 -22.34 19.07
CA THR A 279 0.78 -23.21 18.39
C THR A 279 0.42 -24.70 18.55
N SER A 280 0.82 -25.50 17.57
CA SER A 280 0.60 -26.94 17.52
C SER A 280 1.91 -27.67 17.24
N THR A 281 2.09 -28.85 17.83
CA THR A 281 3.20 -29.77 17.50
C THR A 281 2.85 -30.74 16.38
N THR A 282 1.62 -30.70 15.90
CA THR A 282 1.11 -31.59 14.86
C THR A 282 0.87 -30.80 13.58
N ARG A 283 1.52 -31.23 12.49
CA ARG A 283 1.24 -30.73 11.14
C ARG A 283 -0.17 -31.16 10.74
N SER A 284 -1.02 -30.17 10.49
CA SER A 284 -2.40 -30.35 10.05
C SER A 284 -2.83 -29.12 9.24
N LEU A 285 -4.03 -29.16 8.64
CA LEU A 285 -4.58 -28.00 7.93
C LEU A 285 -4.67 -26.76 8.83
N GLU A 286 -4.88 -26.93 10.14
CA GLU A 286 -4.93 -25.80 11.07
C GLU A 286 -3.59 -25.07 11.22
N THR A 287 -2.49 -25.71 10.82
CA THR A 287 -1.14 -25.12 10.84
C THR A 287 -0.71 -24.55 9.48
N VAL A 288 -1.61 -24.54 8.50
CA VAL A 288 -1.35 -24.04 7.14
C VAL A 288 -1.95 -22.65 6.99
N TRP A 289 -1.15 -21.73 6.47
CA TRP A 289 -1.51 -20.34 6.23
C TRP A 289 -1.27 -19.98 4.78
N PHE A 290 -2.19 -19.22 4.20
CA PHE A 290 -1.93 -18.46 2.98
C PHE A 290 -1.32 -17.11 3.37
N SER A 291 -0.22 -16.76 2.72
CA SER A 291 0.36 -15.42 2.81
C SER A 291 -0.21 -14.60 1.66
N ASP A 292 -1.10 -13.66 1.98
CA ASP A 292 -1.77 -12.82 1.00
C ASP A 292 -1.24 -11.39 1.03
N GLN A 293 -1.44 -10.65 -0.07
CA GLN A 293 -1.24 -9.20 -0.06
C GLN A 293 -2.05 -8.60 1.09
N ALA A 294 -1.42 -7.74 1.90
CA ALA A 294 -2.06 -7.12 3.05
C ALA A 294 -3.41 -6.48 2.70
N LEU A 295 -4.40 -6.69 3.57
CA LEU A 295 -5.73 -6.12 3.42
C LEU A 295 -5.72 -4.58 3.50
N ALA A 296 -4.76 -3.99 4.21
CA ALA A 296 -4.51 -2.54 4.26
C ALA A 296 -3.01 -2.25 4.43
N LEU A 297 -2.58 -1.08 3.98
CA LEU A 297 -1.18 -0.64 4.10
C LEU A 297 -1.09 0.60 5.01
N PRO A 298 -0.06 0.72 5.85
CA PRO A 298 0.07 1.83 6.82
C PRO A 298 0.44 3.19 6.18
N GLY A 299 0.58 3.26 4.86
CA GLY A 299 1.27 4.35 4.18
C GLY A 299 2.79 4.27 4.40
N LYS A 300 3.53 5.22 3.82
CA LYS A 300 4.96 5.40 4.10
C LYS A 300 5.17 6.34 5.28
#